data_AF-D2HVR9-F1
#
_entry.id   AF-D2HVR9-F1
#
_cell.length_a   1.000
_cell.length_b   1.000
_cell.length_c   1.000
_cell.angle_alpha   90.00
_cell.angle_beta   90.00
_cell.angle_gamma   90.00
#
_symmetry.space_group_name_H-M   'P 1'
#
loop_
_entity.id
_entity.type
_entity.pdbx_description
1 polymer ?
#
loop_
_entity_poly.entity_id
_entity_poly.type
_entity_poly.pdbx_seq_one_letter_code
_entity_poly.pdbx_strand_id
1 'polypeptide(L)'
;FAEFFRELLENAEKSLNDMFVRTYGMLYMQNSEVFQDLFTELKRYYTGGNVNLEEMLNDFWARLLERMFQLINPQYHFSEDYLECVSKYTDQLKPFGDVPRKLKIQVTRAFIAARTFVQGLTVGREVANRVSKV
;
A
#
# COMPACT_ATOMS: atom_id res chain seq x y z
N PHE A 1 -13.91 -11.99 11.43
CA PHE A 1 -12.56 -11.40 11.38
C PHE A 1 -12.00 -11.34 9.98
N ALA A 2 -11.96 -12.45 9.22
CA ALA A 2 -11.45 -12.41 7.85
C ALA A 2 -12.15 -11.36 6.97
N GLU A 3 -13.49 -11.37 7.00
CA GLU A 3 -14.37 -10.40 6.33
C GLU A 3 -14.20 -8.98 6.85
N PHE A 4 -14.19 -8.79 8.17
CA PHE A 4 -13.98 -7.49 8.81
C PHE A 4 -12.72 -6.76 8.31
N PHE A 5 -11.56 -7.44 8.25
CA PHE A 5 -10.33 -6.79 7.76
C PHE A 5 -10.36 -6.52 6.25
N ARG A 6 -11.05 -7.36 5.46
CA ARG A 6 -11.27 -7.12 4.04
C ARG A 6 -12.13 -5.87 3.82
N GLU A 7 -13.24 -5.76 4.54
CA GLU A 7 -14.13 -4.58 4.49
C GLU A 7 -13.40 -3.33 4.97
N LEU A 8 -12.56 -3.42 6.02
CA LEU A 8 -11.75 -2.30 6.49
C LEU A 8 -10.83 -1.78 5.37
N LEU A 9 -10.21 -2.68 4.60
CA LEU A 9 -9.32 -2.32 3.50
C LEU A 9 -10.08 -1.73 2.30
N GLU A 10 -11.23 -2.30 1.95
CA GLU A 10 -12.12 -1.79 0.89
C GLU A 10 -12.65 -0.39 1.25
N ASN A 11 -13.05 -0.18 2.51
CA ASN A 11 -13.50 1.12 3.00
C ASN A 11 -12.38 2.17 3.00
N ALA A 12 -11.15 1.76 3.36
CA ALA A 12 -9.99 2.66 3.30
C ALA A 12 -9.67 3.10 1.86
N GLU A 13 -9.72 2.18 0.90
CA GLU A 13 -9.52 2.48 -0.53
C GLU A 13 -10.60 3.42 -1.05
N LYS A 14 -11.87 3.11 -0.78
CA LYS A 14 -13.00 3.94 -1.20
C LYS A 14 -12.91 5.33 -0.58
N SER A 15 -12.62 5.43 0.72
CA SER A 15 -12.49 6.70 1.41
C SER A 15 -11.35 7.55 0.87
N LEU A 16 -10.19 6.94 0.56
CA LEU A 16 -9.08 7.63 -0.09
C LEU A 16 -9.49 8.14 -1.47
N ASN A 17 -10.09 7.28 -2.29
CA ASN A 17 -10.51 7.65 -3.63
C ASN A 17 -11.53 8.79 -3.61
N ASP A 18 -12.59 8.69 -2.80
CA ASP A 18 -13.64 9.71 -2.70
C ASP A 18 -13.07 11.07 -2.25
N MET A 19 -12.16 11.05 -1.27
CA MET A 19 -11.49 12.25 -0.79
C MET A 19 -10.57 12.85 -1.86
N PHE A 20 -9.79 12.04 -2.56
CA PHE A 20 -8.80 12.50 -3.52
C PHE A 20 -9.44 12.99 -4.82
N VAL A 21 -10.51 12.36 -5.28
CA VAL A 21 -11.33 12.88 -6.40
C VAL A 21 -11.89 14.26 -6.04
N ARG A 22 -12.41 14.44 -4.82
CA ARG A 22 -12.95 15.74 -4.39
C ARG A 22 -11.88 16.82 -4.23
N THR A 23 -10.69 16.45 -3.77
CA THR A 23 -9.62 17.40 -3.43
C THR A 23 -8.76 17.76 -4.64
N TYR A 24 -8.40 16.78 -5.46
CA TYR A 24 -7.44 16.92 -6.56
C TYR A 24 -8.08 16.75 -7.95
N GLY A 25 -9.35 16.31 -8.03
CA GLY A 25 -10.10 16.22 -9.27
C GLY A 25 -9.42 15.38 -10.34
N MET A 26 -9.38 15.91 -11.57
CA MET A 26 -8.80 15.24 -12.74
C MET A 26 -7.33 14.87 -12.56
N LEU A 27 -6.55 15.66 -11.80
CA LEU A 27 -5.15 15.36 -11.55
C LEU A 27 -4.98 14.02 -10.84
N TYR A 28 -5.82 13.73 -9.85
CA TYR A 28 -5.82 12.41 -9.22
C TYR A 28 -6.38 11.34 -10.15
N MET A 29 -7.50 11.61 -10.85
CA MET A 29 -8.16 10.60 -11.69
C MET A 29 -7.26 10.09 -12.82
N GLN A 30 -6.36 10.92 -13.36
CA GLN A 30 -5.39 10.53 -14.38
C GLN A 30 -4.19 9.73 -13.83
N ASN A 31 -4.05 9.67 -12.51
CA ASN A 31 -2.88 9.13 -11.80
C ASN A 31 -3.27 8.16 -10.67
N SER A 32 -4.54 7.77 -10.61
CA SER A 32 -5.12 6.98 -9.52
C SER A 32 -4.58 5.56 -9.49
N GLU A 33 -4.07 5.06 -10.61
CA GLU A 33 -3.43 3.75 -10.75
C GLU A 33 -2.36 3.51 -9.67
N VAL A 34 -1.54 4.52 -9.36
CA VAL A 34 -0.50 4.41 -8.30
C VAL A 34 -1.09 4.01 -6.94
N PHE A 35 -2.29 4.50 -6.63
CA PHE A 35 -2.99 4.17 -5.39
C PHE A 35 -3.78 2.86 -5.50
N GLN A 36 -4.38 2.57 -6.67
CA GLN A 36 -5.09 1.32 -6.92
C GLN A 36 -4.15 0.11 -6.82
N ASP A 37 -2.94 0.23 -7.36
CA ASP A 37 -1.88 -0.79 -7.26
C ASP A 37 -1.49 -1.05 -5.81
N LEU A 38 -1.31 0.01 -5.02
CA LEU A 38 -1.03 -0.10 -3.58
C LEU A 38 -2.11 -0.92 -2.86
N PHE A 39 -3.39 -0.60 -3.06
CA PHE A 39 -4.47 -1.35 -2.41
C PHE A 39 -4.59 -2.78 -2.94
N THR A 40 -4.31 -3.01 -4.22
CA THR A 40 -4.25 -4.35 -4.81
C THR A 40 -3.19 -5.21 -4.13
N GLU A 41 -1.98 -4.69 -3.95
CA GLU A 41 -0.91 -5.42 -3.29
C GLU A 41 -1.14 -5.59 -1.78
N LEU A 42 -1.76 -4.62 -1.10
CA LEU A 42 -2.19 -4.78 0.29
C LEU A 42 -3.22 -5.92 0.45
N LYS A 43 -4.20 -6.00 -0.46
CA LYS A 43 -5.18 -7.11 -0.49
C LYS A 43 -4.48 -8.44 -0.75
N ARG A 44 -3.54 -8.48 -1.71
CA ARG A 44 -2.75 -9.67 -2.05
C ARG A 44 -1.89 -10.15 -0.89
N TYR A 45 -1.24 -9.24 -0.16
CA TYR A 45 -0.50 -9.58 1.05
C TYR A 45 -1.42 -10.22 2.09
N TYR A 46 -2.61 -9.64 2.32
CA TYR A 46 -3.55 -10.13 3.31
C TYR A 46 -4.11 -11.53 2.99
N THR A 47 -4.43 -11.80 1.72
CA THR A 47 -5.02 -13.10 1.29
C THR A 47 -4.03 -14.26 1.23
N GLY A 48 -2.74 -14.02 1.53
CA GLY A 48 -1.75 -15.08 1.59
C GLY A 48 -0.64 -14.99 0.54
N GLY A 49 -0.64 -13.96 -0.30
CA GLY A 49 0.40 -13.74 -1.32
C GLY A 49 1.81 -13.68 -0.72
N ASN A 50 2.79 -14.14 -1.50
CA ASN A 50 4.21 -13.99 -1.20
C ASN A 50 4.67 -12.57 -1.58
N VAL A 51 4.21 -11.58 -0.82
CA VAL A 51 4.48 -10.16 -1.03
C VAL A 51 5.34 -9.65 0.11
N ASN A 52 6.44 -8.97 -0.21
CA ASN A 52 7.23 -8.23 0.78
C ASN A 52 6.57 -6.86 0.99
N LEU A 53 5.90 -6.69 2.14
CA LEU A 53 5.13 -5.49 2.43
C LEU A 53 5.99 -4.24 2.57
N GLU A 54 7.22 -4.36 3.07
CA GLU A 54 8.13 -3.21 3.18
C GLU A 54 8.63 -2.75 1.82
N GLU A 55 9.00 -3.68 0.96
CA GLU A 55 9.46 -3.42 -0.40
C GLU A 55 8.36 -2.80 -1.24
N MET A 56 7.16 -3.38 -1.22
CA MET A 56 6.00 -2.84 -1.92
C MET A 56 5.67 -1.41 -1.48
N LEU A 57 5.76 -1.11 -0.19
CA LEU A 57 5.53 0.25 0.30
C LEU A 57 6.65 1.21 -0.15
N ASN A 58 7.91 0.77 -0.18
CA ASN A 58 9.00 1.61 -0.71
C ASN A 58 8.78 1.89 -2.20
N ASP A 59 8.40 0.89 -3.00
CA ASP A 59 8.11 1.02 -4.43
C ASP A 59 6.95 1.99 -4.69
N PHE A 60 5.88 1.92 -3.89
CA PHE A 60 4.78 2.87 -3.95
C PHE A 60 5.28 4.32 -3.78
N TRP A 61 6.11 4.58 -2.78
CA TRP A 61 6.62 5.93 -2.53
C TRP A 61 7.57 6.42 -3.61
N ALA A 62 8.39 5.54 -4.19
CA ALA A 62 9.26 5.88 -5.33
C ALA A 62 8.42 6.26 -6.55
N ARG A 63 7.46 5.42 -6.96
CA ARG A 63 6.56 5.71 -8.09
C ARG A 63 5.75 6.98 -7.87
N LEU A 64 5.26 7.19 -6.64
CA LEU A 64 4.53 8.40 -6.29
C LEU A 64 5.41 9.65 -6.39
N LEU A 65 6.67 9.57 -5.95
CA LEU A 65 7.62 10.68 -6.07
C LEU A 65 7.86 11.04 -7.53
N GLU A 66 8.19 10.05 -8.36
CA GLU A 66 8.47 10.26 -9.79
C GLU A 66 7.27 10.90 -10.49
N ARG A 67 6.05 10.40 -10.20
CA ARG A 67 4.84 10.95 -10.78
C ARG A 67 4.56 12.38 -10.31
N MET A 68 4.69 12.65 -9.01
CA MET A 68 4.52 13.99 -8.46
C MET A 68 5.57 14.97 -9.00
N PHE A 69 6.80 14.53 -9.18
CA PHE A 69 7.89 15.35 -9.69
C PHE A 69 7.63 15.82 -11.12
N GLN A 70 7.14 14.93 -11.98
CA GLN A 70 6.69 15.28 -13.33
C GLN A 70 5.51 16.25 -13.31
N LEU A 71 4.52 16.02 -12.45
CA LEU A 71 3.30 16.86 -12.37
C LEU A 71 3.58 18.27 -11.85
N ILE A 72 4.54 18.44 -10.93
CA ILE A 72 4.93 19.74 -10.39
C ILE A 72 5.81 20.53 -11.38
N ASN A 73 6.50 19.84 -12.28
CA ASN A 73 7.45 20.44 -13.21
C ASN A 73 7.07 20.18 -14.69
N PRO A 74 5.84 20.53 -15.12
CA PRO A 74 5.33 20.16 -16.44
C PRO A 74 6.08 20.81 -17.61
N GLN A 75 6.82 21.89 -17.35
CA GLN A 75 7.67 22.55 -18.36
C GLN A 75 8.90 21.74 -18.76
N TYR A 76 9.25 20.69 -18.02
CA TYR A 76 10.43 19.87 -18.26
C TYR A 76 10.03 18.44 -18.65
N HIS A 77 10.83 17.83 -19.52
CA HIS A 77 10.75 16.41 -19.84
C HIS A 77 11.89 15.69 -19.13
N PHE A 78 11.55 14.70 -18.31
CA PHE A 78 12.50 13.92 -17.53
C PHE A 78 12.65 12.53 -18.14
N SER A 79 13.89 12.07 -18.34
CA SER A 79 14.17 10.68 -18.70
C SER A 79 13.98 9.75 -17.49
N GLU A 80 13.83 8.45 -17.75
CA GLU A 80 13.79 7.43 -16.69
C GLU A 80 15.04 7.49 -15.81
N ASP A 81 16.23 7.58 -16.40
CA ASP A 81 17.50 7.72 -15.65
C ASP A 81 17.51 8.94 -14.71
N TYR A 82 16.88 10.04 -15.12
CA TYR A 82 16.79 11.24 -14.28
C TYR A 82 15.84 11.02 -13.11
N LEU A 83 14.70 10.37 -13.33
CA LEU A 83 13.74 10.04 -12.29
C LEU A 83 14.31 9.01 -11.30
N GLU A 84 15.06 8.01 -11.78
CA GLU A 84 15.79 7.08 -10.93
C GLU A 84 16.82 7.81 -10.06
N CYS A 85 17.51 8.80 -10.64
CA CYS A 85 18.42 9.67 -9.90
C CYS A 85 17.68 10.46 -8.80
N VAL A 86 16.52 11.05 -9.11
CA VAL A 86 15.68 11.74 -8.11
C VAL A 86 15.29 10.78 -6.97
N SER A 87 14.87 9.56 -7.31
CA SER A 87 14.49 8.52 -6.35
C SER A 87 15.64 8.18 -5.38
N LYS A 88 16.91 8.27 -5.80
CA LYS A 88 18.09 8.05 -4.93
C LYS A 88 18.27 9.12 -3.83
N TYR A 89 17.74 10.33 -4.01
CA TYR A 89 17.85 11.41 -3.01
C TYR A 89 16.64 11.46 -2.05
N THR A 90 15.67 10.56 -2.20
CA THR A 90 14.44 10.53 -1.40
C THR A 90 14.70 10.49 0.11
N ASP A 91 15.65 9.67 0.55
CA ASP A 91 15.96 9.51 1.98
C ASP A 91 16.58 10.76 2.60
N GLN A 92 17.37 11.49 1.81
CA GLN A 92 18.04 12.71 2.25
C GLN A 92 17.07 13.90 2.27
N LEU A 93 16.29 14.07 1.21
CA LEU A 93 15.42 15.24 1.02
C LEU A 93 14.07 15.09 1.69
N LYS A 94 13.63 13.85 1.94
CA LYS A 94 12.33 13.53 2.55
C LYS A 94 11.17 14.34 1.94
N PRO A 95 10.88 14.20 0.64
CA PRO A 95 9.84 14.98 -0.05
C PRO A 95 8.44 14.80 0.58
N PHE A 96 8.18 13.64 1.19
CA PHE A 96 6.96 13.34 1.93
C PHE A 96 7.13 13.44 3.46
N GLY A 97 8.21 14.06 3.93
CA GLY A 97 8.58 14.13 5.34
C GLY A 97 8.74 12.74 5.98
N ASP A 98 8.23 12.59 7.19
CA ASP A 98 8.26 11.33 7.93
C ASP A 98 7.07 10.40 7.61
N VAL A 99 6.17 10.78 6.70
CA VAL A 99 4.95 10.00 6.39
C VAL A 99 5.27 8.61 5.85
N PRO A 100 6.18 8.41 4.87
CA PRO A 100 6.52 7.08 4.36
C PRO A 100 7.00 6.13 5.46
N ARG A 101 7.90 6.62 6.33
CA ARG A 101 8.45 5.85 7.44
C ARG A 101 7.38 5.46 8.46
N LYS A 102 6.53 6.41 8.87
CA LYS A 102 5.47 6.16 9.85
C LYS A 102 4.44 5.17 9.29
N LEU A 103 4.00 5.39 8.05
CA LEU A 103 3.04 4.52 7.37
C LEU A 103 3.61 3.11 7.23
N LYS A 104 4.86 2.95 6.80
CA LYS A 104 5.52 1.65 6.70
C LYS A 104 5.49 0.87 8.01
N ILE A 105 5.88 1.50 9.12
CA ILE A 105 5.89 0.84 10.43
C ILE A 105 4.47 0.43 10.86
N GLN A 106 3.49 1.33 10.71
CA GLN A 106 2.13 1.09 11.16
C GLN A 106 1.41 0.03 10.32
N VAL A 107 1.48 0.16 8.99
CA VAL A 107 0.85 -0.77 8.04
C VAL A 107 1.49 -2.16 8.18
N THR A 108 2.82 -2.25 8.26
CA THR A 108 3.50 -3.54 8.40
C THR A 108 3.05 -4.29 9.64
N ARG A 109 3.04 -3.63 10.79
CA ARG A 109 2.59 -4.24 12.06
C ARG A 109 1.12 -4.64 12.02
N ALA A 110 0.25 -3.77 11.50
CA ALA A 110 -1.18 -4.02 11.44
C ALA A 110 -1.51 -5.23 10.55
N PHE A 111 -0.92 -5.30 9.35
CA PHE A 111 -1.19 -6.37 8.40
C PHE A 111 -0.63 -7.73 8.86
N ILE A 112 0.58 -7.76 9.43
CA ILE A 112 1.14 -8.99 10.01
C ILE A 112 0.21 -9.50 11.12
N ALA A 113 -0.17 -8.63 12.07
CA ALA A 113 -1.04 -9.01 13.18
C ALA A 113 -2.40 -9.53 12.69
N ALA A 114 -3.05 -8.82 11.77
CA ALA A 114 -4.34 -9.22 11.22
C ALA A 114 -4.27 -10.57 10.48
N ARG A 115 -3.26 -10.75 9.62
CA ARG A 115 -3.05 -11.99 8.85
C ARG A 115 -2.78 -13.17 9.78
N THR A 116 -1.83 -13.03 10.71
CA THR A 116 -1.49 -14.10 11.66
C THR A 116 -2.67 -14.45 12.56
N PHE A 117 -3.46 -13.48 13.01
CA PHE A 117 -4.64 -13.72 13.82
C PHE A 117 -5.70 -14.55 13.08
N VAL A 118 -6.03 -14.16 11.83
CA VAL A 118 -7.02 -14.88 11.01
C VAL A 118 -6.52 -16.28 10.67
N GLN A 119 -5.25 -16.42 10.28
CA GLN A 119 -4.65 -17.72 9.99
C GLN A 119 -4.64 -18.63 11.22
N GLY A 120 -4.29 -18.10 12.39
CA GLY A 120 -4.29 -18.85 13.66
C GLY A 120 -5.67 -19.39 14.02
N LEU A 121 -6.74 -18.59 13.84
CA LEU A 121 -8.11 -19.05 14.05
C LEU A 121 -8.51 -20.17 13.08
N THR A 122 -8.12 -20.07 11.81
CA THR A 122 -8.39 -21.11 10.80
C THR A 122 -7.68 -22.41 11.15
N VAL A 123 -6.38 -22.37 11.44
CA VAL A 123 -5.59 -23.55 11.84
C VAL A 123 -6.14 -24.16 13.12
N GLY A 124 -6.49 -23.34 14.13
CA GLY A 124 -7.08 -23.83 15.38
C GLY A 124 -8.40 -24.59 15.16
N ARG A 125 -9.28 -24.06 14.30
CA ARG A 125 -10.52 -24.75 13.90
C ARG A 125 -10.23 -26.07 13.19
N GLU A 126 -9.27 -26.10 12.27
CA GLU A 126 -8.91 -27.32 11.54
C GLU A 126 -8.38 -28.42 12.46
N VAL A 127 -7.51 -28.07 13.40
CA VAL A 127 -6.97 -29.01 14.38
C VAL A 127 -8.08 -29.57 15.27
N ALA A 128 -8.95 -28.70 15.82
CA ALA A 128 -10.07 -29.14 16.66
C ALA A 128 -10.99 -30.13 15.92
N ASN A 129 -11.33 -29.83 14.67
CA ASN A 129 -12.17 -30.71 13.83
C ASN A 129 -11.51 -32.05 13.48
N ARG A 130 -10.17 -32.10 13.38
CA ARG A 130 -9.45 -33.35 13.16
C ARG A 130 -9.45 -34.21 14.41
N VAL A 131 -9.22 -33.59 15.58
CA VAL A 131 -9.20 -34.29 16.87
C VAL A 131 -10.59 -34.80 17.25
N SER A 132 -11.67 -34.06 16.95
CA SER A 132 -13.04 -34.48 17.28
C SER A 132 -13.57 -35.65 16.44
N LYS A 133 -12.84 -36.08 15.41
CA LYS A 133 -13.18 -37.21 14.54
C LYS A 133 -12.40 -38.49 14.91
N VAL A 134 -11.54 -38.40 15.91
CA VAL A 134 -10.83 -39.53 16.54
C VAL A 134 -11.65 -39.98 17.74
#